data_AF-A0A3C0FXM7-F1
#
_entry.id   AF-A0A3C0FXM7-F1
#
_cell.length_a   1.000
_cell.length_b   1.000
_cell.length_c   1.000
_cell.angle_alpha   90.00
_cell.angle_beta   90.00
_cell.angle_gamma   90.00
#
_symmetry.space_group_name_H-M   'P 1'
#
loop_
_entity.id
_entity.type
_entity.pdbx_description
1 polymer ?
#
loop_
_entity_poly.entity_id
_entity_poly.type
_entity_poly.pdbx_seq_one_letter_code
_entity_poly.pdbx_strand_id
1 'polypeptide(L)' 'YYVLPFMLNGEFAARVDLKSDRKAGMLRVQSAHLEHHAKAGDVAGPLMENLRRLSVFLGLEGVEV' A
#
# COMPACT_ATOMS: atom_id res chain seq x y z
N TYR A 1 -10.82 4.32 4.83
CA TYR A 1 -10.02 5.46 4.38
C TYR A 1 -9.03 5.74 5.47
N TYR A 2 -7.83 5.22 5.28
CA TYR A 2 -6.70 5.43 6.16
C TYR A 2 -5.49 5.63 5.26
N VAL A 3 -4.62 6.56 5.66
CA VAL A 3 -3.35 6.76 4.98
C VAL A 3 -2.35 5.83 5.65
N LEU A 4 -1.82 4.88 4.90
CA LEU A 4 -0.74 4.01 5.33
C LEU A 4 0.60 4.72 5.08
N PRO A 5 1.36 5.07 6.13
CA PRO A 5 2.75 5.42 5.97
C PRO A 5 3.57 4.17 5.65
N PHE A 6 4.31 4.19 4.55
CA PHE A 6 5.16 3.09 4.13
C PHE A 6 6.63 3.39 4.41
N MET A 7 7.26 2.48 5.14
CA MET A 7 8.68 2.54 5.46
C MET A 7 9.46 1.56 4.58
N LEU A 8 10.58 1.99 4.02
CA LEU A 8 11.52 1.14 3.30
C LEU A 8 12.92 1.36 3.87
N ASN A 9 13.61 0.28 4.26
CA ASN A 9 14.96 0.34 4.84
C ASN A 9 15.09 1.31 6.04
N GLY A 10 14.03 1.46 6.84
CA GLY A 10 14.01 2.36 8.00
C GLY A 10 13.66 3.81 7.68
N GLU A 11 13.43 4.17 6.41
CA GLU A 11 13.05 5.51 5.99
C GLU A 11 11.60 5.59 5.52
N PHE A 12 11.00 6.76 5.70
CA PHE A 12 9.64 7.02 5.27
C PHE A 12 9.59 7.29 3.77
N ALA A 13 9.12 6.31 3.00
CA ALA A 13 9.28 6.28 1.56
C ALA A 13 8.01 6.65 0.78
N ALA A 14 6.82 6.38 1.33
CA ALA A 14 5.56 6.71 0.66
C ALA A 14 4.36 6.84 1.61
N ARG A 15 3.28 7.47 1.12
CA ARG A 15 1.94 7.51 1.72
C ARG A 15 0.94 6.89 0.77
N VAL A 16 0.10 6.00 1.26
CA VAL A 16 -0.90 5.31 0.43
C VAL A 16 -2.28 5.46 1.04
N ASP A 17 -3.23 6.03 0.29
CA ASP A 17 -4.63 6.05 0.72
C ASP A 17 -5.28 4.72 0.39
N LEU A 18 -5.80 4.07 1.43
CA LEU A 18 -6.37 2.73 1.36
C LEU A 18 -7.84 2.70 1.76
N LYS A 19 -8.60 1.91 1.01
CA LYS A 19 -9.97 1.53 1.31
C LYS A 19 -10.12 0.02 1.27
N SER A 20 -10.53 -0.56 2.39
CA SER A 20 -10.98 -1.96 2.44
C SER A 20 -12.41 -2.05 1.89
N ASP A 21 -12.54 -2.54 0.67
CA ASP A 21 -13.83 -2.83 0.04
C ASP A 21 -14.28 -4.24 0.39
N ARG A 22 -15.05 -4.35 1.48
CA ARG A 22 -15.55 -5.62 2.00
C ARG A 22 -16.56 -6.30 1.08
N LYS A 23 -17.26 -5.53 0.23
CA LYS A 23 -18.22 -6.11 -0.71
C LYS A 23 -17.49 -6.78 -1.88
N ALA A 24 -16.43 -6.15 -2.36
CA ALA A 24 -15.60 -6.69 -3.43
C ALA A 24 -14.52 -7.67 -2.94
N GLY A 25 -14.27 -7.75 -1.63
CA GLY A 25 -13.17 -8.55 -1.08
C GLY A 25 -11.79 -7.96 -1.36
N MET A 26 -11.68 -6.65 -1.66
CA MET A 26 -10.42 -6.03 -2.14
C MET A 26 -9.90 -4.92 -1.24
N LEU A 27 -8.57 -4.81 -1.15
CA LEU A 27 -7.89 -3.63 -0.62
C LEU A 27 -7.61 -2.66 -1.78
N ARG A 28 -8.38 -1.58 -1.86
CA ARG A 28 -8.24 -0.56 -2.92
C ARG A 28 -7.20 0.48 -2.54
N VAL A 29 -6.24 0.71 -3.42
CA VAL A 29 -5.32 1.85 -3.40
C VAL A 29 -5.99 3.00 -4.15
N GLN A 30 -6.31 4.09 -3.44
CA GLN A 30 -6.93 5.26 -4.05
C GLN A 30 -5.88 6.25 -4.56
N SER A 31 -4.76 6.35 -3.85
CA SER A 31 -3.60 7.12 -4.27
C SER A 31 -2.33 6.60 -3.60
N ALA A 32 -1.19 6.83 -4.24
CA ALA A 32 0.12 6.60 -3.68
C ALA A 32 1.01 7.80 -3.95
N HIS A 33 1.62 8.34 -2.88
CA HIS A 33 2.49 9.50 -2.93
C HIS A 33 3.88 9.09 -2.47
N LEU A 34 4.85 9.16 -3.38
CA LEU A 34 6.25 8.88 -3.11
C LEU A 34 6.89 10.10 -2.42
N GLU A 35 7.73 9.84 -1.42
CA GLU A 35 8.53 10.91 -0.82
C GLU A 35 9.67 11.34 -1.76
N HIS A 36 10.06 12.61 -1.67
CA HIS A 36 10.97 13.28 -2.61
C HIS A 36 12.36 12.63 -2.73
N HIS A 37 12.83 11.94 -1.69
CA HIS A 37 14.12 11.25 -1.66
C HIS A 37 14.03 9.79 -2.16
N ALA A 38 12.81 9.23 -2.20
CA ALA A 38 12.60 7.85 -2.57
C ALA A 38 12.50 7.70 -4.10
N LYS A 39 12.86 6.51 -4.61
CA LYS A 39 12.76 6.18 -6.03
C LYS A 39 11.64 5.19 -6.25
N ALA A 40 10.78 5.46 -7.22
CA ALA A 40 9.61 4.62 -7.51
C ALA A 40 9.99 3.16 -7.82
N GLY A 41 11.09 2.95 -8.54
CA GLY A 41 11.59 1.60 -8.86
C GLY A 41 11.97 0.78 -7.63
N ASP A 42 12.49 1.41 -6.59
CA ASP A 42 12.89 0.75 -5.36
C ASP A 42 11.69 0.52 -4.42
N VAL A 43 10.68 1.39 -4.48
CA VAL A 43 9.51 1.38 -3.57
C VAL A 43 8.37 0.50 -4.08
N ALA A 44 8.08 0.49 -5.38
CA ALA A 44 6.85 -0.09 -5.92
C ALA A 44 6.70 -1.59 -5.62
N GLY A 45 7.77 -2.38 -5.79
CA GLY A 45 7.78 -3.81 -5.51
C GLY A 45 7.53 -4.12 -4.03
N PRO A 46 8.40 -3.63 -3.11
CA PRO A 46 8.23 -3.83 -1.68
C PRO A 46 6.90 -3.30 -1.12
N LEU A 47 6.40 -2.18 -1.66
CA LEU A 47 5.09 -1.64 -1.28
C LEU A 47 3.97 -2.61 -1.66
N MET A 48 3.94 -3.08 -2.91
CA MET A 48 2.92 -4.01 -3.38
C MET A 48 2.93 -5.32 -2.57
N GLU A 49 4.11 -5.83 -2.22
CA GLU A 49 4.25 -7.02 -1.36
C GLU A 49 3.65 -6.79 0.04
N ASN A 50 3.90 -5.62 0.62
CA ASN A 50 3.30 -5.23 1.90
C ASN A 50 1.78 -5.07 1.82
N LEU A 51 1.27 -4.46 0.74
CA LEU A 51 -0.18 -4.32 0.52
C LEU A 51 -0.87 -5.68 0.38
N ARG A 52 -0.25 -6.65 -0.28
CA ARG A 52 -0.76 -8.03 -0.35
C ARG A 52 -0.77 -8.72 1.02
N ARG A 53 0.29 -8.56 1.82
CA ARG A 53 0.28 -9.08 3.20
C ARG A 53 -0.83 -8.43 4.02
N LEU A 54 -1.01 -7.11 3.87
CA LEU A 54 -2.07 -6.38 4.56
C LEU A 54 -3.46 -6.82 4.11
N SER A 55 -3.68 -7.09 2.81
CA SER A 55 -4.97 -7.60 2.33
C SER A 55 -5.30 -8.94 2.97
N VAL A 56 -4.34 -9.87 3.02
CA VAL A 56 -4.50 -11.18 3.68
C VAL A 56 -4.79 -11.01 5.18
N PHE A 57 -4.02 -10.18 5.89
CA PHE A 57 -4.23 -9.91 7.32
C PHE A 57 -5.64 -9.36 7.60
N LEU A 58 -6.16 -8.51 6.71
CA LEU A 58 -7.50 -7.97 6.85
C LEU A 58 -8.60 -8.96 6.43
N GLY A 59 -8.27 -10.14 5.90
CA GLY A 59 -9.24 -11.11 5.36
C GLY A 59 -9.83 -10.66 4.02
N LEU A 60 -9.01 -10.07 3.15
CA LEU A 60 -9.34 -9.65 1.79
C LEU A 60 -8.57 -10.53 0.79
N GLU A 61 -9.13 -10.70 -0.40
CA GLU A 61 -8.64 -11.60 -1.45
C GLU A 61 -7.49 -11.00 -2.26
N GLY A 62 -7.37 -9.67 -2.30
CA GLY A 62 -6.32 -9.02 -3.08
C GLY A 62 -6.22 -7.52 -2.89
N VAL A 63 -5.40 -6.92 -3.78
CA VAL A 63 -5.14 -5.49 -3.86
C VAL A 63 -5.56 -5.00 -5.24
N GLU A 64 -6.29 -3.89 -5.29
CA GLU A 64 -6.68 -3.21 -6.52
C GLU A 64 -6.05 -1.80 -6.52
N VAL A 65 -5.45 -1.40 -7.64
CA VAL A 65 -4.73 -0.11 -7.81
C VAL A 65 -5.37 0.72 -8.89
#